data_AF-A0AAW4BJW9-F1
#
_entry.id   AF-A0AAW4BJW9-F1
#
_cell.length_a   1.000
_cell.length_b   1.000
_cell.length_c   1.000
_cell.angle_alpha   90.00
_cell.angle_beta   90.00
_cell.angle_gamma   90.00
#
_symmetry.space_group_name_H-M   'P 1'
#
loop_
_entity.id
_entity.type
_entity.pdbx_description
1 polymer ?
#
loop_
_entity_poly.entity_id
_entity_poly.type
_entity_poly.pdbx_seq_one_letter_code
_entity_poly.pdbx_strand_id
1 'polypeptide(L)'
;NAHKIPLSRHQDYALRTVTEVLQEAQRRGLNPNIANRFEKKIIGNCQTISLLCLGLLRERSIPARYRFCLCEYFEPESYVEHIVLEYWCSSSAQWRILDPTVTHEMVEH
;
A
#
# COMPACT_ATOMS: atom_id res chain seq x y z
N ASN A 1 10.11 15.97 2.72
CA ASN A 1 10.85 14.73 3.10
C ASN A 1 11.41 13.95 1.92
N ALA A 2 10.80 14.00 0.73
CA ALA A 2 11.28 13.28 -0.46
C ALA A 2 12.74 13.65 -0.87
N HIS A 3 13.13 14.91 -0.74
CA HIS A 3 14.49 15.39 -1.09
C HIS A 3 15.62 14.81 -0.20
N LYS A 4 15.27 14.09 0.88
CA LYS A 4 16.22 13.43 1.78
C LYS A 4 16.42 11.94 1.47
N ILE A 5 15.73 11.41 0.46
CA ILE A 5 15.81 10.00 0.08
C ILE A 5 16.94 9.82 -0.95
N PRO A 6 18.01 9.07 -0.64
CA PRO A 6 19.06 8.77 -1.61
C PRO A 6 18.50 7.95 -2.79
N LEU A 7 18.96 8.21 -4.01
CA LEU A 7 18.51 7.47 -5.21
C LEU A 7 18.71 5.96 -5.09
N SER A 8 19.76 5.50 -4.42
CA SER A 8 20.02 4.08 -4.16
C SER A 8 18.87 3.39 -3.40
N ARG A 9 18.08 4.15 -2.64
CA ARG A 9 16.93 3.63 -1.90
C ARG A 9 15.69 3.44 -2.77
N HIS A 10 15.63 4.00 -3.98
CA HIS A 10 14.49 3.80 -4.88
C HIS A 10 14.34 2.34 -5.36
N GLN A 11 15.36 1.50 -5.16
CA GLN A 11 15.25 0.05 -5.37
C GLN A 11 14.14 -0.59 -4.51
N ASP A 12 13.72 0.06 -3.40
CA ASP A 12 12.59 -0.39 -2.57
C ASP A 12 11.30 -0.52 -3.40
N TYR A 13 11.14 0.30 -4.45
CA TYR A 13 10.00 0.21 -5.38
C TYR A 13 10.00 -1.07 -6.21
N ALA A 14 11.08 -1.87 -6.21
CA ALA A 14 11.15 -3.13 -6.94
C ALA A 14 10.60 -4.33 -6.14
N LEU A 15 10.23 -4.17 -4.87
CA LEU A 15 9.63 -5.24 -4.08
C LEU A 15 8.21 -5.54 -4.60
N ARG A 16 7.93 -6.80 -4.97
CA ARG A 16 6.69 -7.22 -5.66
C ARG A 16 5.83 -8.19 -4.86
N THR A 17 6.33 -8.74 -3.76
CA THR A 17 5.61 -9.69 -2.91
C THR A 17 5.59 -9.27 -1.44
N VAL A 18 4.58 -9.70 -0.69
CA VAL A 18 4.49 -9.49 0.77
C VAL A 18 5.74 -10.05 1.45
N THR A 19 6.20 -11.23 1.03
CA THR A 19 7.40 -11.87 1.55
C THR A 19 8.65 -11.01 1.36
N GLU A 20 8.88 -10.46 0.17
CA GLU A 20 10.03 -9.57 -0.10
C GLU A 20 9.99 -8.33 0.78
N VAL A 21 8.81 -7.70 0.94
CA VAL A 21 8.65 -6.51 1.79
C VAL A 21 8.93 -6.84 3.26
N LEU A 22 8.41 -7.97 3.77
CA LEU A 22 8.63 -8.40 5.15
C LEU A 22 10.08 -8.82 5.41
N GLN A 23 10.72 -9.52 4.46
CA GLN A 23 12.13 -9.86 4.54
C GLN A 23 13.01 -8.61 4.57
N GLU A 24 12.70 -7.61 3.74
CA GLU A 24 13.44 -6.35 3.75
C GLU A 24 13.22 -5.57 5.05
N ALA A 25 12.00 -5.62 5.61
CA ALA A 25 11.69 -5.02 6.90
C ALA A 25 12.50 -5.68 8.03
N GLN A 26 12.56 -7.00 8.04
CA GLN A 26 13.35 -7.79 8.98
C GLN A 26 14.84 -7.49 8.82
N ARG A 27 15.37 -7.46 7.59
CA ARG A 27 16.78 -7.16 7.30
C ARG A 27 17.19 -5.79 7.82
N ARG A 28 16.29 -4.80 7.78
CA ARG A 28 16.52 -3.44 8.32
C ARG A 28 16.28 -3.33 9.82
N GLY A 29 15.79 -4.40 10.46
CA GLY A 29 15.42 -4.42 11.87
C GLY A 29 14.28 -3.45 12.17
N LEU A 30 13.28 -3.40 11.30
CA LEU A 30 12.07 -2.63 11.56
C LEU A 30 11.26 -3.29 12.67
N ASN A 31 10.81 -2.47 13.61
CA ASN A 31 9.95 -2.92 14.71
C ASN A 31 8.57 -2.26 14.60
N PRO A 32 7.48 -3.02 14.43
CA PRO A 32 6.14 -2.45 14.24
C PRO A 32 5.59 -1.78 15.50
N ASN A 33 6.15 -2.03 16.69
CA ASN A 33 5.66 -1.51 17.96
C ASN A 33 6.28 -0.15 18.34
N ILE A 34 7.21 0.38 17.54
CA ILE A 34 7.89 1.65 17.81
C ILE A 34 8.02 2.51 16.55
N ALA A 35 8.24 3.80 16.74
CA ALA A 35 8.59 4.70 15.65
C ALA A 35 9.99 4.37 15.10
N ASN A 36 10.05 3.79 13.90
CA ASN A 36 11.33 3.50 13.24
C ASN A 36 11.98 4.77 12.69
N ARG A 37 13.31 4.83 12.79
CA ARG A 37 14.13 5.86 12.16
C ARG A 37 13.85 5.95 10.66
N PHE A 38 13.79 7.18 10.13
CA PHE A 38 13.46 7.44 8.73
C PHE A 38 14.37 6.66 7.77
N GLU A 39 15.66 6.58 8.07
CA GLU A 39 16.66 5.92 7.22
C GLU A 39 16.46 4.40 7.12
N LYS A 40 15.74 3.80 8.07
CA LYS A 40 15.43 2.36 8.06
C LYS A 40 14.12 2.02 7.36
N LYS A 41 13.17 2.96 7.28
CA LYS A 41 11.85 2.70 6.68
C LYS A 41 11.98 2.26 5.24
N ILE A 42 11.09 1.37 4.78
CA ILE A 42 10.97 1.00 3.36
C ILE A 42 10.22 2.12 2.64
N ILE A 43 10.71 2.49 1.46
CA ILE A 43 9.97 3.42 0.59
C ILE A 43 8.92 2.61 -0.15
N GLY A 44 7.67 3.02 -0.03
CA GLY A 44 6.54 2.38 -0.70
C GLY A 44 5.72 3.39 -1.47
N ASN A 45 4.95 2.88 -2.42
CA ASN A 45 3.90 3.59 -3.14
C ASN A 45 2.58 2.84 -2.98
N CYS A 46 1.59 3.18 -3.81
CA CYS A 46 0.29 2.52 -3.83
C CYS A 46 0.41 0.99 -3.95
N GLN A 47 1.34 0.50 -4.77
CA GLN A 47 1.57 -0.92 -4.94
C GLN A 47 2.04 -1.58 -3.63
N THR A 48 3.07 -1.04 -2.98
CA THR A 48 3.62 -1.64 -1.75
C THR A 48 2.57 -1.71 -0.64
N ILE A 49 1.79 -0.63 -0.47
CA ILE A 49 0.75 -0.54 0.57
C ILE A 49 -0.41 -1.49 0.26
N SER A 50 -0.91 -1.50 -0.98
CA SER A 50 -1.98 -2.40 -1.41
C SER A 50 -1.57 -3.87 -1.32
N LEU A 51 -0.32 -4.19 -1.61
CA LEU A 51 0.22 -5.55 -1.50
C LEU A 51 0.23 -6.04 -0.05
N LEU A 52 0.70 -5.23 0.90
CA LEU A 52 0.69 -5.56 2.32
C LEU A 52 -0.74 -5.71 2.86
N CYS A 53 -1.64 -4.79 2.49
CA CYS A 53 -3.05 -4.86 2.90
C CYS A 53 -3.73 -6.11 2.34
N LEU A 54 -3.48 -6.45 1.08
CA LEU A 54 -3.98 -7.69 0.47
C LEU A 54 -3.51 -8.94 1.24
N GLY A 55 -2.23 -8.98 1.63
CA GLY A 55 -1.69 -10.04 2.46
C GLY A 55 -2.43 -10.18 3.79
N LEU A 56 -2.66 -9.07 4.49
CA LEU A 56 -3.39 -9.06 5.76
C LEU A 56 -4.84 -9.54 5.62
N LEU A 57 -5.55 -9.11 4.58
CA LEU A 57 -6.94 -9.56 4.34
C LEU A 57 -6.99 -11.07 4.11
N ARG A 58 -6.09 -11.59 3.27
CA ARG A 58 -6.03 -13.03 2.96
C ARG A 58 -5.62 -13.86 4.18
N GLU A 59 -4.69 -13.37 5.00
CA GLU A 59 -4.31 -14.00 6.26
C GLU A 59 -5.52 -14.12 7.21
N ARG A 60 -6.42 -13.14 7.18
CA ARG A 60 -7.69 -13.18 7.93
C ARG A 60 -8.82 -13.91 7.20
N SER A 61 -8.50 -14.68 6.16
CA SER A 61 -9.47 -15.42 5.35
C SER A 61 -10.56 -14.55 4.72
N ILE A 62 -10.28 -13.26 4.49
CA ILE A 62 -11.15 -12.37 3.73
C ILE A 62 -10.76 -12.49 2.26
N PRO A 63 -11.66 -12.96 1.37
CA PRO A 63 -11.40 -12.98 -0.05
C PRO A 63 -11.09 -11.56 -0.54
N ALA A 64 -9.91 -11.38 -1.11
CA ALA A 64 -9.46 -10.08 -1.60
C ALA A 64 -8.59 -10.24 -2.84
N ARG A 65 -8.64 -9.24 -3.73
CA ARG A 65 -7.91 -9.22 -5.00
C ARG A 65 -7.42 -7.83 -5.34
N TYR A 66 -6.32 -7.80 -6.07
CA TYR A 66 -5.66 -6.61 -6.59
C TYR A 66 -6.43 -6.03 -7.78
N ARG A 67 -6.53 -4.71 -7.86
CA ARG A 67 -7.16 -4.01 -8.99
C ARG A 67 -6.31 -2.83 -9.43
N PHE A 68 -5.93 -2.84 -10.71
CA PHE A 68 -5.37 -1.67 -11.37
C PHE A 68 -6.52 -0.81 -11.88
N CYS A 69 -6.45 0.49 -11.63
CA CYS A 69 -7.47 1.45 -12.03
C CYS A 69 -6.85 2.80 -12.36
N LEU A 70 -7.68 3.70 -12.88
CA LEU A 70 -7.40 5.13 -12.96
C LEU A 70 -8.23 5.83 -11.88
N CYS A 71 -7.67 6.85 -11.24
CA CYS A 71 -8.35 7.63 -10.23
C CYS A 71 -8.27 9.13 -10.52
N GLU A 72 -9.33 9.85 -10.15
CA GLU A 72 -9.50 11.29 -10.41
C GLU A 72 -9.36 12.13 -9.13
N TYR A 73 -9.25 11.51 -7.95
CA TYR A 73 -9.24 12.19 -6.66
C TYR A 73 -7.85 12.67 -6.20
N PHE A 74 -6.77 12.36 -6.92
CA PHE A 74 -5.44 12.89 -6.59
C PHE A 74 -5.17 14.25 -7.27
N GLU A 75 -5.66 14.43 -8.49
CA GLU A 75 -5.39 15.59 -9.32
C GLU A 75 -6.65 15.93 -10.14
N PRO A 76 -7.21 17.15 -10.01
CA PRO A 76 -8.36 17.56 -10.81
C PRO A 76 -8.09 17.42 -12.31
N GLU A 77 -9.09 16.95 -13.05
CA GLU A 77 -9.05 16.76 -14.52
C GLU A 77 -7.97 15.78 -15.01
N SER A 78 -7.44 14.94 -14.13
CA SER A 78 -6.40 13.96 -14.42
C SER A 78 -6.85 12.55 -14.07
N TYR A 79 -6.33 11.56 -14.80
CA TYR A 79 -6.56 10.14 -14.56
C TYR A 79 -5.24 9.49 -14.16
N VAL A 80 -5.02 9.36 -12.85
CA VAL A 80 -3.76 8.85 -12.32
C VAL A 80 -3.85 7.33 -12.19
N GLU A 81 -2.84 6.64 -12.72
CA GLU A 81 -2.69 5.19 -12.54
C GLU A 81 -2.58 4.84 -11.06
N HIS A 82 -3.38 3.86 -10.66
CA HIS A 82 -3.47 3.49 -9.26
C HIS A 82 -3.80 2.03 -9.04
N ILE A 83 -3.56 1.59 -7.82
CA ILE A 83 -3.82 0.24 -7.38
C ILE A 83 -4.68 0.29 -6.12
N VAL A 84 -5.86 -0.28 -6.23
CA VAL A 84 -6.79 -0.51 -5.13
C VAL A 84 -7.02 -2.01 -4.91
N LEU A 85 -7.76 -2.34 -3.87
CA LEU A 85 -8.19 -3.69 -3.57
C LEU A 85 -9.70 -3.81 -3.73
N GLU A 86 -10.15 -4.98 -4.14
CA GLU A 86 -11.53 -5.42 -3.89
C GLU A 86 -11.51 -6.49 -2.81
N TYR A 87 -12.35 -6.37 -1.81
CA TYR A 87 -12.55 -7.37 -0.77
C TYR A 87 -14.01 -7.80 -0.70
N TRP A 88 -14.24 -9.05 -0.31
CA TRP A 88 -15.59 -9.57 -0.08
C TRP A 88 -16.11 -9.10 1.28
N CYS A 89 -17.19 -8.32 1.26
CA CYS A 89 -17.86 -7.83 2.45
C CYS A 89 -19.02 -8.76 2.81
N SER A 90 -18.81 -9.68 3.75
CA SER A 90 -19.81 -10.70 4.12
C SER A 90 -21.12 -10.12 4.65
N SER A 91 -21.09 -8.99 5.35
CA SER A 91 -22.31 -8.35 5.89
C SER A 91 -23.26 -7.82 4.81
N SER A 92 -22.73 -7.50 3.63
CA SER A 92 -23.51 -7.01 2.49
C SER A 92 -23.47 -7.94 1.27
N ALA A 93 -22.85 -9.12 1.42
CA ALA A 93 -22.71 -10.14 0.38
C ALA A 93 -22.26 -9.58 -0.98
N GLN A 94 -21.29 -8.67 -0.98
CA GLN A 94 -20.80 -8.00 -2.19
C GLN A 94 -19.30 -7.71 -2.13
N TRP A 95 -18.70 -7.50 -3.29
CA TRP A 95 -17.35 -6.95 -3.40
C TRP A 95 -17.36 -5.45 -3.12
N ARG A 96 -16.41 -4.97 -2.32
CA ARG A 96 -16.21 -3.55 -2.04
C ARG A 96 -14.80 -3.13 -2.38
N ILE A 97 -14.68 -1.91 -2.90
CA ILE A 97 -13.39 -1.28 -3.16
C ILE A 97 -12.82 -0.77 -1.83
N LEU A 98 -11.52 -1.00 -1.65
CA LEU A 98 -10.71 -0.45 -0.58
C LEU A 98 -9.45 0.12 -1.21
N ASP A 99 -9.22 1.41 -1.01
CA ASP A 99 -7.93 2.03 -1.25
C ASP A 99 -7.19 2.22 0.08
N PRO A 100 -6.12 1.45 0.36
CA PRO A 100 -5.37 1.56 1.60
C PRO A 100 -4.35 2.72 1.60
N THR A 101 -4.25 3.47 0.51
CA THR A 101 -3.23 4.51 0.30
C THR A 101 -3.71 5.92 0.62
N VAL A 102 -5.03 6.08 0.79
CA VAL A 102 -5.71 7.34 1.07
C VAL A 102 -6.37 7.30 2.44
N THR A 103 -6.46 8.46 3.08
CA THR A 103 -7.33 8.66 4.24
C THR A 103 -8.70 9.12 3.77
N HIS A 104 -9.71 9.04 4.64
CA HIS A 104 -11.05 9.53 4.33
C HIS A 104 -11.05 11.01 3.92
N GLU A 105 -10.25 11.83 4.61
CA GLU A 105 -10.03 13.25 4.32
C GLU A 105 -9.49 13.50 2.91
N MET A 106 -8.69 12.58 2.36
CA MET A 106 -8.12 12.73 1.01
C MET A 106 -9.14 12.46 -0.11
N VAL A 107 -10.28 11.82 0.19
CA VAL A 107 -11.27 11.40 -0.83
C VAL A 107 -12.51 12.32 -0.85
N GLU A 108 -12.74 13.11 0.21
CA GLU A 108 -13.90 14.02 0.31
C GLU A 108 -13.62 15.45 -0.20
N HIS A 109 -12.41 15.72 -0.69
CA HIS A 109 -12.03 16.97 -1.36
C HIS A 109 -12.11 16.84 -2.87
#